data_AF-A0A931CNJ5-F1
#
_entry.id   AF-A0A931CNJ5-F1
#
_cell.length_a   1.000
_cell.length_b   1.000
_cell.length_c   1.000
_cell.angle_alpha   90.00
_cell.angle_beta   90.00
_cell.angle_gamma   90.00
#
_symmetry.space_group_name_H-M   'P 1'
#
loop_
_entity.id
_entity.type
_entity.pdbx_description
1 polymer ?
#
loop_
_entity_poly.entity_id
_entity_poly.type
_entity_poly.pdbx_seq_one_letter_code
_entity_poly.pdbx_strand_id
1 'polypeptide(L)' 'MIGRSAPKHGISSVDGIEAATWPLVSVPLDADDPRRFLRLGFDAQGRLLELVVLVRDDGSEELINAMRCRPQYSGMLG' A
#
# COMPACT_ATOMS: atom_id res chain seq x y z
N MET A 1 4.54 2.28 12.72
CA MET A 1 5.74 2.55 11.88
C MET A 1 5.77 1.48 10.81
N ILE A 2 5.78 1.87 9.53
CA ILE A 2 5.81 0.91 8.41
C ILE A 2 7.27 0.55 8.12
N GLY A 3 7.60 -0.73 8.14
CA GLY A 3 8.92 -1.28 7.84
C GLY A 3 9.35 -1.02 6.39
N ARG A 4 10.66 -0.81 6.19
CA ARG A 4 11.26 -0.51 4.88
C ARG A 4 11.47 -1.80 4.08
N SER A 5 10.45 -2.24 3.34
CA SER A 5 10.60 -3.37 2.42
C SER A 5 9.86 -3.18 1.10
N ALA A 6 9.91 -1.97 0.49
CA ALA A 6 9.48 -1.86 -0.91
C ALA A 6 9.95 -0.58 -1.65
N PRO A 7 10.01 -0.58 -3.02
CA PRO A 7 9.69 -1.70 -3.93
C PRO A 7 10.50 -1.81 -5.26
N LYS A 8 10.39 -2.98 -5.89
CA LYS A 8 10.58 -3.17 -7.33
C LYS A 8 9.62 -2.22 -8.08
N HIS A 9 9.99 -1.69 -9.25
CA HIS A 9 9.18 -0.75 -10.08
C HIS A 9 9.36 0.77 -9.86
N GLY A 10 10.41 1.21 -9.17
CA GLY A 10 10.88 2.61 -9.27
C GLY A 10 10.11 3.65 -8.44
N ILE A 11 9.34 3.23 -7.44
CA ILE A 11 8.79 4.10 -6.40
C ILE A 11 9.81 4.20 -5.27
N SER A 12 10.04 5.40 -4.73
CA SER A 12 10.94 5.54 -3.57
C SER A 12 10.30 4.95 -2.31
N SER A 13 11.09 4.43 -1.38
CA SER A 13 10.54 3.90 -0.13
C SER A 13 9.85 4.98 0.71
N VAL A 14 10.27 6.25 0.59
CA VAL A 14 9.62 7.38 1.26
C VAL A 14 8.22 7.61 0.68
N ASP A 15 8.10 7.69 -0.65
CA ASP A 15 6.82 7.88 -1.34
C ASP A 15 5.86 6.72 -1.04
N GLY A 16 6.37 5.48 -1.04
CA GLY A 16 5.57 4.29 -0.74
C GLY A 16 5.09 4.24 0.71
N ILE A 17 5.93 4.64 1.68
CA ILE A 17 5.55 4.70 3.10
C ILE A 17 4.51 5.80 3.34
N GLU A 18 4.68 6.97 2.74
CA GLU A 18 3.72 8.09 2.88
C GLU A 18 2.34 7.65 2.40
N ALA A 19 2.27 7.11 1.19
CA ALA A 19 1.03 6.62 0.60
C ALA A 19 0.41 5.44 1.39
N ALA A 20 1.23 4.59 2.02
CA ALA A 20 0.76 3.46 2.82
C ALA A 20 0.25 3.87 4.20
N THR A 21 0.76 4.99 4.74
CA THR A 21 0.40 5.53 6.05
C THR A 21 -0.96 6.21 6.00
N TRP A 22 -1.27 6.88 4.90
CA TRP A 22 -2.51 7.63 4.70
C TRP A 22 -3.30 7.13 3.50
N PRO A 23 -3.77 5.86 3.52
CA PRO A 23 -4.47 5.29 2.38
C PRO A 23 -5.89 5.85 2.25
N LEU A 24 -6.34 6.04 1.02
CA LEU A 24 -7.74 6.29 0.67
C LEU A 24 -8.57 5.02 0.78
N VAL A 25 -7.97 3.89 0.40
CA VAL A 25 -8.60 2.56 0.42
C VAL A 25 -7.66 1.62 1.15
N SER A 26 -8.20 0.84 2.08
CA SER A 26 -7.49 -0.26 2.74
C SER A 26 -8.42 -1.44 2.87
N VAL A 27 -8.14 -2.51 2.11
CA VAL A 27 -8.96 -3.73 2.09
C VAL A 27 -8.07 -4.95 2.27
N PRO A 28 -8.52 -5.98 3.01
CA PRO A 28 -7.80 -7.24 3.08
C PRO A 28 -7.77 -7.89 1.69
N LEU A 29 -6.61 -8.43 1.30
CA LEU A 29 -6.45 -9.19 0.05
C LEU A 29 -6.97 -10.62 0.16
N ASP A 30 -7.11 -11.12 1.38
CA ASP A 30 -7.52 -12.48 1.69
C ASP A 30 -8.49 -12.43 2.87
N ALA A 31 -9.64 -13.08 2.70
CA ALA A 31 -10.69 -13.11 3.71
C ALA A 31 -10.38 -14.12 4.84
N ASP A 32 -9.61 -15.16 4.53
CA ASP A 32 -9.26 -16.23 5.48
C ASP A 32 -7.97 -15.89 6.25
N ASP A 33 -7.06 -15.12 5.64
CA ASP A 33 -5.83 -14.62 6.27
C ASP A 33 -5.65 -13.10 6.03
N PRO A 34 -6.32 -12.25 6.84
CA PRO A 34 -6.37 -10.81 6.64
C PRO A 34 -5.08 -10.09 7.06
N ARG A 35 -3.92 -10.75 6.97
CA ARG A 35 -2.62 -10.12 7.26
C ARG A 35 -2.11 -9.27 6.10
N ARG A 36 -2.63 -9.46 4.88
CA ARG A 36 -2.20 -8.68 3.71
C ARG A 36 -3.30 -7.72 3.28
N PHE A 37 -2.95 -6.44 3.14
CA PHE A 37 -3.86 -5.38 2.74
C PHE A 37 -3.44 -4.79 1.42
N LEU A 38 -4.41 -4.62 0.52
CA LEU A 38 -4.32 -3.71 -0.60
C LEU A 38 -4.60 -2.31 -0.07
N ARG A 39 -3.64 -1.40 -0.24
CA ARG A 39 -3.80 0.02 0.05
C ARG A 39 -3.68 0.83 -1.23
N LEU A 40 -4.59 1.79 -1.41
CA LEU A 40 -4.47 2.83 -2.43
C LEU A 40 -4.23 4.16 -1.74
N GLY A 41 -3.19 4.88 -2.11
CA GLY A 41 -2.83 6.14 -1.47
C GLY A 41 -2.01 7.05 -2.38
N PHE A 42 -2.04 8.35 -2.11
CA PHE A 42 -1.22 9.31 -2.82
C PHE A 42 0.16 9.41 -2.18
N ASP A 43 1.20 9.47 -3.00
CA ASP A 43 2.52 9.88 -2.52
C ASP A 43 2.64 11.42 -2.41
N ALA A 44 3.81 11.88 -1.95
CA ALA A 44 4.11 13.30 -1.81
C ALA A 44 4.09 14.09 -3.14
N GLN A 45 4.08 13.39 -4.28
CA GLN A 45 4.01 13.99 -5.62
C GLN A 45 2.59 13.94 -6.21
N GLY A 46 1.60 13.49 -5.43
CA GLY A 46 0.22 13.35 -5.87
C GLY A 46 -0.02 12.18 -6.83
N ARG A 47 0.92 11.23 -6.94
CA ARG A 47 0.73 10.03 -7.76
C ARG A 47 -0.05 9.01 -6.94
N LEU A 48 -1.12 8.48 -7.51
CA LEU A 48 -1.85 7.39 -6.89
C LEU A 48 -1.04 6.10 -6.98
N LEU A 49 -0.76 5.50 -5.83
CA LEU A 49 -0.03 4.24 -5.71
C LEU A 49 -0.94 3.10 -5.30
N GLU A 50 -0.65 1.93 -5.83
CA GLU A 50 -1.15 0.64 -5.38
C GLU A 50 -0.08 -0.01 -4.50
N LEU A 51 -0.46 -0.39 -3.29
CA LEU A 51 0.45 -0.83 -2.23
C LEU A 51 -0.04 -2.15 -1.66
N VAL A 52 0.90 -3.00 -1.26
CA VAL A 52 0.59 -4.18 -0.42
C VAL A 52 1.32 -4.03 0.90
N VAL A 53 0.55 -4.03 1.99
CA VAL A 53 1.06 -3.97 3.35
C VAL A 53 0.77 -5.29 4.06
N LEU A 54 1.79 -5.87 4.66
CA LEU A 54 1.70 -7.00 5.56
C LEU A 54 1.58 -6.49 7.00
N VAL A 55 0.54 -6.89 7.72
CA VAL A 55 0.37 -6.69 9.16
C VAL A 55 0.81 -7.98 9.85
N ARG A 56 1.82 -7.88 10.72
CA ARG A 56 2.36 -9.00 11.50
C ARG A 56 1.53 -9.23 12.76
N ASP A 57 1.77 -10.36 13.42
CA ASP A 57 1.02 -10.76 14.62
C ASP A 57 1.20 -9.78 15.80
N ASP A 58 2.30 -9.03 15.82
CA ASP A 58 2.58 -7.96 16.80
C ASP A 58 1.98 -6.59 16.40
N GLY A 59 1.20 -6.54 15.32
CA GLY A 59 0.60 -5.34 14.77
C GLY A 59 1.57 -4.44 14.01
N SER A 60 2.84 -4.83 13.87
CA SER A 60 3.77 -4.08 13.02
C SER A 60 3.42 -4.24 11.54
N GLU A 61 3.63 -3.18 10.78
CA GLU A 61 3.31 -3.15 9.35
C GLU A 61 4.59 -3.17 8.52
N GLU A 62 4.57 -3.92 7.43
CA GLU A 62 5.64 -3.94 6.44
C GLU A 62 5.06 -3.66 5.07
N LEU A 63 5.54 -2.61 4.41
CA LEU A 63 5.23 -2.40 3.01
C LEU A 63 6.02 -3.42 2.21
N ILE A 64 5.36 -4.31 1.47
CA ILE A 64 5.99 -5.38 0.69
C ILE A 64 5.89 -5.16 -0.83
N ASN A 65 5.01 -4.25 -1.28
CA ASN A 65 4.91 -3.85 -2.69
C ASN A 65 4.43 -2.39 -2.80
N ALA A 66 4.97 -1.63 -3.75
CA ALA A 66 4.39 -0.38 -4.22
C ALA A 66 4.61 -0.21 -5.72
N MET A 67 3.58 0.26 -6.41
CA MET A 67 3.61 0.56 -7.83
C MET A 67 2.63 1.69 -8.14
N ARG A 68 2.72 2.29 -9.34
CA ARG A 68 1.66 3.19 -9.80
C ARG A 68 0.34 2.43 -9.86
N CYS A 69 -0.73 3.06 -9.37
CA CYS A 69 -2.04 2.44 -9.32
C CYS A 69 -2.50 2.06 -10.74
N ARG A 70 -2.89 0.79 -10.90
CA ARG A 70 -3.42 0.29 -12.16
C ARG A 70 -4.85 0.79 -12.39
N PRO A 71 -5.27 1.08 -13.64
CA PRO A 71 -6.60 1.63 -13.94
C PRO A 71 -7.78 0.79 -13.42
N GLN A 72 -7.58 -0.51 -13.22
CA GLN A 72 -8.58 -1.45 -12.70
C GLN A 72 -9.15 -1.08 -11.32
N TYR A 73 -8.43 -0.28 -10.53
CA TYR A 73 -8.88 0.14 -9.19
C TYR A 73 -9.58 1.50 -9.18
N SER A 74 -9.76 2.13 -10.35
CA SER A 74 -10.47 3.43 -10.46
C SER A 74 -11.88 3.37 -9.87
N GLY A 75 -12.59 2.26 -10.04
CA GLY A 75 -13.95 2.06 -9.48
C GLY A 75 -14.00 1.96 -7.95
N MET A 76 -12.85 1.87 -7.27
CA MET A 76 -12.79 1.86 -5.79
C MET A 76 -12.67 3.26 -5.19
N LEU A 77 -12.45 4.30 -6.00
CA LEU A 77 -12.13 5.66 -5.54
C LEU A 77 -13.37 6.57 -5.42
N GLY A 78 -14.56 6.07 -5.73
CA GLY A 78 -15.81 6.84 -5.73
C GLY A 78 -16.15 7.44 -7.09
#